data_AF-W2ITH4-F1
#
_entry.id   AF-W2ITH4-F1
#
_cell.length_a   1.000
_cell.length_b   1.000
_cell.length_c   1.000
_cell.angle_alpha   90.00
_cell.angle_beta   90.00
_cell.angle_gamma   90.00
#
_symmetry.space_group_name_H-M   'P 1'
#
loop_
_entity.id
_entity.type
_entity.pdbx_description
1 polymer ?
#
loop_
_entity_poly.entity_id
_entity_poly.type
_entity_poly.pdbx_seq_one_letter_code
_entity_poly.pdbx_strand_id
1 'polypeptide(L)'
;MLLRRTQSLRRPIQRCISTRPSGNGVSEPRQYVSLYNYATLEESELPKLRRRLLGGWKALGVTGRIYLSPEGINGQLVLPQNNASALAISFPHIFTSKNIFYGHLLPALEESEVDRLPFSQLTVRIRKQLVHDGFERGQLNLQESGYSLPPELWHQKLQERNEMDDSSTLVLD
;
A
#
# COMPACT_ATOMS: atom_id res chain seq x y z
N MET A 1 -50.36 23.38 22.62
CA MET A 1 -49.88 22.45 21.58
C MET A 1 -48.90 23.24 20.69
N LEU A 2 -47.60 23.21 21.03
CA LEU A 2 -46.56 24.06 20.43
C LEU A 2 -45.74 23.22 19.44
N LEU A 3 -45.90 23.45 18.13
CA LEU A 3 -45.05 22.85 17.10
C LEU A 3 -43.69 23.57 17.08
N ARG A 4 -42.65 22.92 17.60
CA ARG A 4 -41.25 23.34 17.37
C ARG A 4 -40.80 22.87 15.99
N ARG A 5 -40.63 23.81 15.05
CA ARG A 5 -39.89 23.60 13.80
C ARG A 5 -38.40 23.42 14.13
N THR A 6 -37.86 22.24 13.85
CA THR A 6 -36.43 21.99 13.90
C THR A 6 -35.79 22.54 12.61
N GLN A 7 -35.06 23.65 12.72
CA GLN A 7 -34.22 24.14 11.63
C GLN A 7 -32.97 23.25 11.53
N SER A 8 -32.86 22.53 10.43
CA SER A 8 -31.67 21.75 10.06
C SER A 8 -30.51 22.70 9.78
N LEU A 9 -29.52 22.74 10.67
CA LEU A 9 -28.23 23.40 10.45
C LEU A 9 -27.43 22.58 9.42
N ARG A 10 -27.72 22.76 8.13
CA ARG A 10 -26.83 22.33 7.05
C ARG A 10 -25.67 23.32 6.98
N ARG A 11 -24.54 22.97 7.61
CA ARG A 11 -23.26 23.63 7.33
C ARG A 11 -22.93 23.42 5.85
N PRO A 12 -22.61 24.48 5.08
CA PRO A 12 -22.18 24.29 3.71
C PRO A 12 -20.86 23.52 3.74
N ILE A 13 -20.85 22.34 3.11
CA ILE A 13 -19.62 21.62 2.80
C ILE A 13 -18.87 22.53 1.83
N GLN A 14 -17.85 23.24 2.32
CA GLN A 14 -16.85 23.83 1.44
C GLN A 14 -16.26 22.67 0.64
N ARG A 15 -16.63 22.58 -0.64
CA ARG A 15 -15.89 21.82 -1.62
C ARG A 15 -14.45 22.30 -1.51
N CYS A 16 -13.53 21.46 -1.04
CA CYS A 16 -12.11 21.71 -1.22
C CYS A 16 -11.89 21.81 -2.73
N ILE A 17 -11.80 23.05 -3.20
CA ILE A 17 -11.36 23.39 -4.53
C ILE A 17 -9.92 22.86 -4.58
N SER A 18 -9.70 21.86 -5.44
CA SER A 18 -8.36 21.45 -5.81
C SER A 18 -7.62 22.70 -6.28
N THR A 19 -6.65 23.14 -5.49
CA THR A 19 -5.75 24.22 -5.83
C THR A 19 -5.01 23.80 -7.09
N ARG A 20 -5.35 24.39 -8.24
CA ARG A 20 -4.46 24.39 -9.41
C ARG A 20 -3.21 25.16 -8.99
N PRO A 21 -2.00 24.59 -9.13
CA PRO A 21 -0.81 25.40 -8.98
C PRO A 21 -0.70 26.30 -10.22
N SER A 22 -0.62 27.61 -9.99
CA SER A 22 -0.05 28.54 -10.96
C SER A 22 1.46 28.31 -10.98
N GLY A 23 2.03 28.07 -12.18
CA GLY A 23 3.47 28.14 -12.44
C GLY A 23 4.11 26.80 -12.79
N ASN A 24 4.21 26.55 -14.10
CA ASN A 24 4.80 25.38 -14.81
C ASN A 24 4.08 24.05 -14.56
N GLY A 25 3.73 23.34 -15.64
CA GLY A 25 2.94 22.08 -15.67
C GLY A 25 3.65 20.85 -15.08
N VAL A 26 4.53 21.06 -14.10
CA VAL A 26 5.38 20.06 -13.48
C VAL A 26 4.72 19.57 -12.19
N SER A 27 4.49 18.26 -12.10
CA SER A 27 4.01 17.61 -10.87
C SER A 27 5.12 17.52 -9.83
N GLU A 28 4.76 17.44 -8.55
CA GLU A 28 5.75 17.12 -7.50
C GLU A 28 6.35 15.70 -7.66
N PRO A 29 7.57 15.45 -7.12
CA PRO A 29 8.15 14.12 -7.04
C PRO A 29 7.24 13.15 -6.28
N ARG A 30 7.27 11.88 -6.69
CA ARG A 30 6.40 10.84 -6.12
C ARG A 30 7.20 9.67 -5.57
N GLN A 31 6.81 9.17 -4.42
CA GLN A 31 7.44 8.02 -3.77
C GLN A 31 6.74 6.73 -4.20
N TYR A 32 7.49 5.74 -4.67
CA TYR A 32 6.98 4.37 -4.80
C TYR A 32 6.98 3.69 -3.43
N VAL A 33 5.88 3.03 -3.08
CA VAL A 33 5.73 2.33 -1.80
C VAL A 33 5.19 0.93 -2.06
N SER A 34 5.91 -0.08 -1.57
CA SER A 34 5.37 -1.44 -1.44
C SER A 34 5.00 -1.68 0.01
N LEU A 35 3.91 -2.40 0.23
CA LEU A 35 3.50 -2.78 1.57
C LEU A 35 2.96 -4.20 1.56
N TYR A 36 3.21 -4.87 2.67
CA TYR A 36 2.78 -6.22 2.89
C TYR A 36 2.61 -6.48 4.38
N ASN A 37 1.48 -7.02 4.80
CA ASN A 37 1.28 -7.43 6.18
C ASN A 37 0.33 -8.63 6.27
N TYR A 38 0.83 -9.75 6.77
CA TYR A 38 0.02 -10.89 7.21
C TYR A 38 -0.58 -10.56 8.58
N ALA A 39 -1.80 -10.04 8.59
CA ALA A 39 -2.54 -9.74 9.80
C ALA A 39 -3.92 -10.37 9.67
N THR A 40 -4.35 -11.13 10.67
CA THR A 40 -5.69 -11.71 10.67
C THR A 40 -6.72 -10.59 10.69
N LEU A 41 -7.48 -10.45 9.60
CA LEU A 41 -8.53 -9.47 9.44
C LEU A 41 -9.88 -10.17 9.40
N GLU A 42 -10.83 -9.66 10.18
CA GLU A 42 -12.21 -10.14 10.15
C GLU A 42 -12.85 -9.87 8.78
N GLU A 43 -13.38 -10.92 8.15
CA GLU A 43 -13.99 -10.84 6.82
C GLU A 43 -15.14 -9.81 6.78
N SER A 44 -15.88 -9.68 7.88
CA SER A 44 -16.96 -8.71 8.06
C SER A 44 -16.49 -7.25 8.06
N GLU A 45 -15.25 -6.97 8.49
CA GLU A 45 -14.69 -5.62 8.56
C GLU A 45 -14.00 -5.22 7.24
N LEU A 46 -13.66 -6.17 6.35
CA LEU A 46 -12.96 -5.89 5.08
C LEU A 46 -13.67 -4.84 4.20
N PRO A 47 -15.01 -4.86 4.01
CA PRO A 47 -15.69 -3.83 3.22
C PRO A 47 -15.57 -2.42 3.80
N LYS A 48 -15.55 -2.30 5.14
CA LYS A 48 -15.41 -1.03 5.84
C LYS A 48 -13.97 -0.53 5.76
N LEU A 49 -12.99 -1.43 5.95
CA LEU A 49 -11.58 -1.11 5.76
C LEU A 49 -11.30 -0.63 4.33
N ARG A 50 -11.82 -1.33 3.33
CA ARG A 50 -11.72 -0.92 1.91
C ARG A 50 -12.20 0.51 1.69
N ARG A 51 -13.37 0.88 2.22
CA ARG A 51 -13.92 2.25 2.08
C ARG A 51 -13.01 3.28 2.75
N ARG A 52 -12.48 2.97 3.94
CA ARG A 52 -11.57 3.86 4.67
C ARG A 52 -10.26 4.08 3.91
N LEU A 53 -9.65 3.00 3.38
CA LEU A 53 -8.44 3.09 2.58
C LEU A 53 -8.69 3.91 1.30
N LEU A 54 -9.75 3.61 0.56
CA LEU A 54 -10.09 4.37 -0.66
C LEU A 54 -10.28 5.86 -0.37
N GLY A 55 -11.01 6.23 0.68
CA GLY A 55 -11.26 7.63 1.01
C GLY A 55 -9.99 8.34 1.51
N GLY A 56 -9.34 7.77 2.51
CA GLY A 56 -8.17 8.39 3.15
C GLY A 56 -6.98 8.51 2.21
N TRP A 57 -6.70 7.48 1.41
CA TRP A 57 -5.52 7.48 0.55
C TRP A 57 -5.73 8.24 -0.74
N LYS A 58 -6.96 8.27 -1.26
CA LYS A 58 -7.27 9.19 -2.37
C LYS A 58 -7.07 10.65 -1.96
N ALA A 59 -7.39 11.01 -0.71
CA ALA A 59 -7.14 12.36 -0.19
C ALA A 59 -5.64 12.69 -0.07
N LEU A 60 -4.78 11.67 0.12
CA LEU A 60 -3.32 11.80 0.14
C LEU A 60 -2.68 11.80 -1.27
N GLY A 61 -3.48 11.72 -2.34
CA GLY A 61 -2.97 11.66 -3.71
C GLY A 61 -2.37 10.29 -4.09
N VAL A 62 -2.71 9.23 -3.35
CA VAL A 62 -2.23 7.88 -3.61
C VAL A 62 -2.89 7.32 -4.87
N THR A 63 -2.06 6.67 -5.69
CA THR A 63 -2.44 5.83 -6.83
C THR A 63 -1.81 4.46 -6.62
N GLY A 64 -2.41 3.38 -7.12
CA GLY A 64 -1.89 2.04 -6.84
C GLY A 64 -2.93 0.95 -6.78
N ARG A 65 -2.48 -0.24 -6.39
CA ARG A 65 -3.31 -1.43 -6.22
C ARG A 65 -3.12 -1.96 -4.82
N ILE A 66 -4.23 -2.24 -4.16
CA ILE A 66 -4.29 -2.87 -2.84
C ILE A 66 -5.19 -4.08 -2.93
N TYR A 67 -4.72 -5.17 -2.34
CA TYR A 67 -5.46 -6.38 -2.12
C TYR A 67 -5.67 -6.57 -0.62
N LEU A 68 -6.93 -6.78 -0.23
CA LEU A 68 -7.35 -7.11 1.12
C LEU A 68 -7.87 -8.53 1.13
N SER A 69 -7.60 -9.24 2.21
CA SER A 69 -8.15 -10.58 2.45
C SER A 69 -8.18 -10.86 3.96
N PRO A 70 -8.81 -11.96 4.41
CA PRO A 70 -8.77 -12.33 5.82
C PRO A 70 -7.35 -12.60 6.37
N GLU A 71 -6.38 -12.94 5.52
CA GLU A 71 -4.97 -13.15 5.91
C GLU A 71 -4.17 -11.84 6.00
N GLY A 72 -4.68 -10.72 5.46
CA GLY A 72 -4.05 -9.42 5.61
C GLY A 72 -4.18 -8.48 4.41
N ILE A 73 -3.09 -7.78 4.11
CA ILE A 73 -3.02 -6.74 3.08
C ILE A 73 -1.72 -6.80 2.26
N ASN A 74 -1.84 -6.60 0.95
CA ASN A 74 -0.73 -6.39 0.03
C ASN A 74 -1.03 -5.13 -0.80
N GLY A 75 -0.03 -4.28 -1.03
CA GLY A 75 -0.21 -3.12 -1.89
C GLY A 75 1.06 -2.61 -2.55
N GLN A 76 0.87 -2.04 -3.73
CA GLN A 76 1.88 -1.27 -4.46
C GLN A 76 1.29 0.07 -4.84
N LEU A 77 1.96 1.13 -4.43
CA LEU A 77 1.43 2.49 -4.43
C LEU A 77 2.46 3.48 -4.94
N VAL A 78 1.94 4.59 -5.44
CA VAL A 78 2.70 5.81 -5.73
C VAL A 78 1.92 6.99 -5.18
N LEU A 79 2.61 7.88 -4.46
CA LEU A 79 2.03 9.07 -3.87
C LEU A 79 3.01 10.26 -3.88
N PRO A 80 2.54 11.50 -3.79
CA PRO A 80 3.40 12.66 -3.50
C PRO A 80 4.42 12.37 -2.39
N GLN A 81 5.71 12.66 -2.64
CA GLN A 81 6.77 12.38 -1.68
C GLN A 81 6.50 13.04 -0.31
N ASN A 82 5.96 14.26 -0.31
CA ASN A 82 5.62 15.01 0.89
C ASN A 82 4.54 14.32 1.75
N ASN A 83 3.72 13.46 1.15
CA ASN A 83 2.66 12.74 1.85
C ASN A 83 3.08 11.34 2.34
N ALA A 84 4.33 10.92 2.08
CA ALA A 84 4.84 9.61 2.51
C ALA A 84 4.72 9.40 4.03
N SER A 85 5.08 10.41 4.82
CA SER A 85 4.96 10.34 6.28
C SER A 85 3.49 10.25 6.74
N ALA A 86 2.59 10.95 6.06
CA ALA A 86 1.16 10.91 6.34
C ALA A 86 0.55 9.54 6.04
N LEU A 87 1.01 8.87 4.98
CA LEU A 87 0.64 7.49 4.67
C LEU A 87 1.02 6.55 5.82
N ALA A 88 2.26 6.65 6.32
CA ALA A 88 2.78 5.78 7.38
C ALA A 88 1.98 5.86 8.69
N ILE A 89 1.45 7.04 9.02
CA ILE A 89 0.63 7.24 10.23
C ILE A 89 -0.87 7.06 10.02
N SER A 90 -1.33 6.89 8.77
CA SER A 90 -2.77 6.90 8.45
C SER A 90 -3.55 5.72 9.03
N PHE A 91 -2.92 4.54 9.15
CA PHE A 91 -3.53 3.35 9.77
C PHE A 91 -2.49 2.57 10.60
N PRO A 92 -2.16 3.05 11.81
CA PRO A 92 -1.08 2.48 12.63
C PRO A 92 -1.35 1.04 13.11
N HIS A 93 -2.61 0.61 13.12
CA HIS A 93 -2.99 -0.77 13.48
C HIS A 93 -2.73 -1.77 12.34
N ILE A 94 -2.57 -1.31 11.11
CA ILE A 94 -2.40 -2.15 9.92
C ILE A 94 -1.00 -1.95 9.33
N PHE A 95 -0.48 -0.73 9.38
CA PHE A 95 0.84 -0.40 8.88
C PHE A 95 1.76 -0.02 10.04
N THR A 96 2.88 -0.72 10.09
CA THR A 96 4.02 -0.37 10.93
C THR A 96 5.20 -0.07 10.01
N SER A 97 6.25 0.56 10.53
CA SER A 97 7.49 0.78 9.79
C SER A 97 8.14 -0.51 9.26
N LYS A 98 7.77 -1.68 9.80
CA LYS A 98 8.26 -2.98 9.37
C LYS A 98 7.62 -3.49 8.07
N ASN A 99 6.43 -2.97 7.74
CA ASN A 99 5.56 -3.50 6.68
C ASN A 99 5.39 -2.52 5.51
N ILE A 100 6.10 -1.38 5.56
CA ILE A 100 6.14 -0.35 4.51
C ILE A 100 7.58 -0.28 3.99
N PHE A 101 7.74 -0.46 2.69
CA PHE A 101 9.00 -0.37 1.98
C PHE A 101 8.96 0.80 1.01
N TYR A 102 9.87 1.76 1.21
CA TYR A 102 10.05 2.89 0.31
C TYR A 102 10.96 2.47 -0.84
N GLY A 103 10.38 2.39 -2.03
CA GLY A 103 11.10 2.06 -3.25
C GLY A 103 11.67 3.29 -3.94
N HIS A 104 11.75 3.22 -5.27
CA HIS A 104 12.28 4.29 -6.12
C HIS A 104 11.52 5.61 -5.93
N LEU A 105 12.27 6.72 -5.88
CA LEU A 105 11.71 8.07 -5.91
C LEU A 105 11.53 8.51 -7.36
N LEU A 106 10.28 8.62 -7.81
CA LEU A 106 9.96 9.08 -9.14
C LEU A 106 10.14 10.60 -9.21
N PRO A 107 10.84 11.11 -10.24
CA PRO A 107 11.01 12.54 -10.41
C PRO A 107 9.68 13.24 -10.68
N ALA A 108 9.70 14.55 -10.50
CA ALA A 108 8.66 15.44 -10.99
C ALA A 108 8.46 15.23 -12.51
N LEU A 109 7.21 15.05 -12.95
CA LEU A 109 6.85 14.82 -14.35
C LEU A 109 6.08 16.01 -14.88
N GLU A 110 6.28 16.36 -16.14
CA GLU A 110 5.40 17.30 -16.84
C GLU A 110 4.01 16.68 -17.05
N GLU A 111 2.98 17.51 -17.24
CA GLU A 111 1.60 17.07 -17.50
C GLU A 111 1.49 16.08 -18.68
N SER A 112 2.34 16.23 -19.69
CA SER A 112 2.41 15.33 -20.87
C SER A 112 3.03 13.96 -20.57
N GLU A 113 3.72 13.81 -19.42
CA GLU A 113 4.42 12.59 -19.03
C GLU A 113 3.69 11.82 -17.93
N VAL A 114 2.49 12.25 -17.52
CA VAL A 114 1.70 11.60 -16.45
C VAL A 114 1.39 10.13 -16.76
N ASP A 115 1.27 9.76 -18.05
CA ASP A 115 1.07 8.38 -18.49
C ASP A 115 2.28 7.47 -18.21
N ARG A 116 3.45 8.04 -17.84
CA ARG A 116 4.63 7.28 -17.39
C ARG A 116 4.51 6.80 -15.95
N LEU A 117 3.49 7.24 -15.21
CA LEU A 117 3.26 6.75 -13.86
C LEU A 117 2.84 5.27 -13.88
N PRO A 118 3.35 4.43 -12.96
CA PRO A 118 2.99 3.01 -12.90
C PRO A 118 1.50 2.74 -12.68
N PHE A 119 0.78 3.70 -12.11
CA PHE A 119 -0.63 3.57 -11.75
C PHE A 119 -1.43 4.83 -12.12
N SER A 120 -2.54 4.63 -12.82
CA SER A 120 -3.45 5.71 -13.20
C SER A 120 -4.47 6.06 -12.10
N GLN A 121 -4.79 5.12 -11.21
CA GLN A 121 -5.77 5.31 -10.15
C GLN A 121 -5.51 4.40 -8.94
N LEU A 122 -6.12 4.75 -7.80
CA LEU A 122 -6.15 3.89 -6.62
C LEU A 122 -7.27 2.84 -6.75
N THR A 123 -6.88 1.57 -6.70
CA THR A 123 -7.80 0.42 -6.70
C THR A 123 -7.61 -0.41 -5.44
N VAL A 124 -8.71 -0.69 -4.73
CA VAL A 124 -8.70 -1.59 -3.56
C VAL A 124 -9.67 -2.74 -3.80
N ARG A 125 -9.16 -3.97 -3.83
CA ARG A 125 -9.91 -5.20 -4.11
C ARG A 125 -9.88 -6.11 -2.89
N ILE A 126 -11.03 -6.69 -2.56
CA ILE A 126 -11.12 -7.78 -1.58
C ILE A 126 -10.95 -9.10 -2.34
N ARG A 127 -10.10 -9.97 -1.82
CA ARG A 127 -9.76 -11.28 -2.36
C ARG A 127 -9.90 -12.32 -1.24
N LYS A 128 -9.97 -13.59 -1.63
CA LYS A 128 -9.95 -14.70 -0.68
C LYS A 128 -8.56 -14.88 -0.05
N GLN A 129 -7.51 -14.66 -0.84
CA GLN A 129 -6.09 -14.76 -0.48
C GLN A 129 -5.33 -13.57 -1.11
N LEU A 130 -4.21 -13.16 -0.52
CA LEU A 130 -3.30 -12.14 -1.06
C LEU A 130 -2.45 -12.71 -2.19
N VAL A 131 -1.97 -13.94 -2.04
CA VAL A 131 -1.17 -14.66 -3.02
C VAL A 131 -1.90 -15.95 -3.40
N HIS A 132 -2.11 -16.16 -4.70
CA HIS A 132 -2.71 -17.39 -5.22
C HIS A 132 -1.61 -18.41 -5.51
N ASP A 133 -1.11 -19.05 -4.46
CA ASP A 133 -0.08 -20.08 -4.48
C ASP A 133 -0.63 -21.50 -4.71
N GLY A 134 -1.96 -21.65 -4.81
CA GLY A 134 -2.63 -22.95 -4.92
C GLY A 134 -2.77 -23.69 -3.59
N PHE A 135 -2.38 -23.06 -2.47
CA PHE A 135 -2.53 -23.63 -1.14
C PHE A 135 -3.93 -23.35 -0.60
N GLU A 136 -4.81 -24.37 -0.63
CA GLU A 136 -6.23 -24.16 -0.31
C GLU A 136 -6.55 -24.15 1.20
N ARG A 137 -5.71 -24.77 2.06
CA ARG A 137 -5.71 -24.70 3.54
C ARG A 137 -4.76 -25.73 4.16
N GLY A 138 -4.11 -25.38 5.27
CA GLY A 138 -3.27 -26.25 6.11
C GLY A 138 -2.66 -25.47 7.30
N GLN A 139 -1.74 -26.09 8.06
CA GLN A 139 -1.11 -25.51 9.27
C GLN A 139 -0.05 -24.42 8.98
N LEU A 140 0.03 -23.88 7.77
CA LEU A 140 0.98 -22.82 7.46
C LEU A 140 0.50 -21.51 8.09
N ASN A 141 1.10 -21.17 9.23
CA ASN A 141 0.90 -19.88 9.86
C ASN A 141 1.75 -18.82 9.14
N LEU A 142 1.13 -18.06 8.24
CA LEU A 142 1.82 -17.00 7.47
C LEU A 142 2.33 -15.85 8.35
N GLN A 143 1.92 -15.79 9.63
CA GLN A 143 2.48 -14.85 10.61
C GLN A 143 3.83 -15.32 11.17
N GLU A 144 4.15 -16.61 11.03
CA GLU A 144 5.44 -17.20 11.40
C GLU A 144 6.33 -17.30 10.15
N SER A 145 6.85 -16.15 9.72
CA SER A 145 7.90 -16.14 8.70
C SER A 145 9.14 -16.86 9.25
N GLY A 146 9.79 -17.68 8.42
CA GLY A 146 11.09 -18.26 8.74
C GLY A 146 12.20 -17.21 8.88
N TYR A 147 13.45 -17.66 8.87
CA TYR A 147 14.59 -16.77 9.00
C TYR A 147 14.81 -15.96 7.73
N SER A 148 14.56 -14.65 7.81
CA SER A 148 14.86 -13.72 6.71
C SER A 148 16.34 -13.35 6.72
N LEU A 149 17.02 -13.61 5.61
CA LEU A 149 18.43 -13.29 5.43
C LEU A 149 18.59 -11.83 4.98
N PRO A 150 19.47 -11.05 5.61
CA PRO A 150 19.89 -9.76 5.07
C PRO A 150 20.48 -9.91 3.67
N PRO A 151 20.34 -8.91 2.78
CA PRO A 151 20.84 -9.00 1.40
C PRO A 151 22.31 -9.36 1.29
N GLU A 152 23.16 -8.82 2.17
CA GLU A 152 24.60 -9.08 2.17
C GLU A 152 24.90 -10.55 2.50
N LEU A 153 24.20 -11.10 3.50
CA LEU A 153 24.37 -12.49 3.91
C LEU A 153 23.80 -13.46 2.86
N TRP A 154 22.70 -13.09 2.21
CA TRP A 154 22.16 -13.83 1.08
C TRP A 154 23.17 -13.89 -0.07
N HIS A 155 23.78 -12.75 -0.42
CA HIS A 155 24.80 -12.67 -1.47
C HIS A 155 26.02 -13.54 -1.14
N GLN A 156 26.53 -13.41 0.11
CA GLN A 156 27.64 -14.23 0.59
C GLN A 156 27.33 -15.73 0.49
N LYS A 157 26.16 -16.17 0.97
CA LYS A 157 25.75 -17.58 0.91
C LYS A 157 25.62 -18.11 -0.51
N LEU A 158 25.08 -17.30 -1.42
CA LEU A 158 25.00 -17.67 -2.84
C LEU A 158 26.40 -17.79 -3.46
N GLN A 159 27.30 -16.87 -3.14
CA GLN A 159 28.68 -16.90 -3.63
C GLN A 159 29.41 -18.14 -3.11
N GLU A 160 29.38 -18.39 -1.80
CA GLU A 160 29.98 -19.57 -1.17
C GLU A 160 29.45 -20.87 -1.79
N ARG A 161 28.12 -20.99 -1.95
CA ARG A 161 27.50 -22.14 -2.61
C ARG A 161 28.06 -22.35 -4.01
N ASN A 162 28.11 -21.29 -4.82
CA ASN A 162 28.55 -21.38 -6.21
C ASN A 162 30.05 -21.67 -6.35
N GLU A 163 30.89 -21.17 -5.44
CA GLU A 163 32.33 -21.44 -5.41
C GLU A 163 32.64 -22.86 -4.93
N MET A 164 31.86 -23.38 -3.98
CA MET A 164 32.04 -24.72 -3.41
C MET A 164 31.30 -25.83 -4.18
N ASP A 165 30.55 -25.49 -5.22
CA ASP A 165 29.63 -26.40 -5.93
C ASP A 165 28.70 -27.17 -4.96
N ASP A 166 28.17 -26.45 -3.97
CA ASP A 166 27.36 -27.05 -2.90
C ASP A 166 25.98 -27.47 -3.41
N SER A 167 25.83 -28.77 -3.67
CA SER A 167 24.58 -29.41 -4.06
C SER A 167 23.57 -29.56 -2.92
N SER A 168 23.96 -29.33 -1.66
CA SER A 168 23.06 -29.44 -0.50
C SER A 168 22.16 -28.21 -0.34
N THR A 169 22.61 -27.04 -0.79
CA THR A 169 21.83 -25.81 -0.82
C THR A 169 21.01 -25.71 -2.11
N LEU A 170 19.69 -25.81 -1.99
CA LEU A 170 18.75 -25.59 -3.09
C LEU A 170 18.36 -24.11 -3.13
N VAL A 171 18.59 -23.49 -4.29
CA VAL A 171 18.16 -22.11 -4.57
C VAL A 171 16.95 -22.21 -5.50
N LEU A 172 15.83 -21.63 -5.06
CA LEU A 172 14.59 -21.54 -5.81
C LEU A 172 14.38 -20.08 -6.21
N ASP A 173 13.96 -19.85 -7.45
CA ASP A 173 13.55 -18.54 -7.99
C ASP A 173 12.02 -18.39 -7.91
#